data_AF-A0A959CWK5-F1
#
_entry.id   AF-A0A959CWK5-F1
#
_cell.length_a   1.000
_cell.length_b   1.000
_cell.length_c   1.000
_cell.angle_alpha   90.00
_cell.angle_beta   90.00
_cell.angle_gamma   90.00
#
_symmetry.space_group_name_H-M   'P 1'
#
loop_
_entity.id
_entity.type
_entity.pdbx_description
1 polymer ?
#
loop_
_entity_poly.entity_id
_entity_poly.type
_entity_poly.pdbx_seq_one_letter_code
_entity_poly.pdbx_strand_id
1 'polypeptide(L)'
;FHAHIGGMDAFARALLAAHGVLDKSDYKKLRSQRYSSFDDGPGRAFEKGELSLQQLADIARKAGEPKQKSGRQELFENIINQYL
;
A
#
# COMPACT_ATOMS: atom_id res chain seq x y z
N PHE A 1 -35.86 -1.63 -15.18
CA PHE A 1 -35.45 -2.89 -14.51
C PHE A 1 -34.05 -3.36 -14.93
N HIS A 2 -33.77 -3.66 -16.21
CA HIS A 2 -32.47 -4.19 -16.65
C HIS A 2 -31.22 -3.39 -16.23
N ALA A 3 -31.27 -2.05 -16.31
CA ALA A 3 -30.13 -1.21 -15.89
C ALA A 3 -29.78 -1.37 -14.39
N HIS A 4 -30.78 -1.56 -13.53
CA HIS A 4 -30.55 -1.74 -12.09
C HIS A 4 -29.98 -3.13 -11.82
N ILE A 5 -30.49 -4.16 -12.49
CA ILE A 5 -29.97 -5.53 -12.39
C ILE A 5 -28.50 -5.57 -12.81
N GLY A 6 -28.16 -4.99 -13.97
CA GLY A 6 -26.77 -4.92 -14.44
C GLY A 6 -25.84 -4.18 -13.48
N GLY A 7 -26.32 -3.08 -12.86
CA GLY A 7 -25.58 -2.38 -11.82
C GLY A 7 -25.36 -3.22 -10.56
N MET A 8 -26.41 -3.90 -10.09
CA MET A 8 -26.35 -4.77 -8.90
C MET A 8 -25.39 -5.94 -9.12
N ASP A 9 -25.44 -6.60 -10.29
CA ASP A 9 -24.55 -7.72 -10.62
C ASP A 9 -23.09 -7.28 -10.76
N ALA A 10 -22.84 -6.11 -11.36
CA ALA A 10 -21.49 -5.55 -11.45
C ALA A 10 -20.90 -5.27 -10.06
N PHE A 11 -21.68 -4.67 -9.15
CA PHE A 11 -21.25 -4.45 -7.77
C PHE A 11 -21.07 -5.75 -7.00
N ALA A 12 -21.96 -6.73 -7.19
CA ALA A 12 -21.84 -8.04 -6.53
C ALA A 12 -20.53 -8.74 -6.94
N ARG A 13 -20.19 -8.75 -8.24
CA ARG A 13 -18.91 -9.29 -8.73
C ARG A 13 -17.73 -8.51 -8.17
N ALA A 14 -17.77 -7.18 -8.21
CA ALA A 14 -16.70 -6.34 -7.67
C ALA A 14 -16.47 -6.57 -6.17
N LEU A 15 -17.54 -6.78 -5.39
CA LEU A 15 -17.45 -7.09 -3.96
C LEU A 15 -16.71 -8.41 -3.71
N LEU A 16 -17.05 -9.47 -4.45
CA LEU A 16 -16.39 -10.77 -4.33
C LEU A 16 -14.91 -10.70 -4.76
N ALA A 17 -14.61 -10.00 -5.86
CA ALA A 17 -13.26 -9.78 -6.34
C ALA A 17 -12.43 -8.99 -5.31
N ALA A 18 -12.96 -7.88 -4.79
CA ALA A 18 -12.29 -7.07 -3.78
C ALA A 18 -12.01 -7.85 -2.49
N HIS A 19 -12.96 -8.67 -2.03
CA HIS A 19 -12.74 -9.58 -0.90
C HIS A 19 -11.59 -10.57 -1.19
N GLY A 20 -11.56 -11.16 -2.38
CA GLY A 20 -10.47 -12.03 -2.82
C GLY A 20 -9.10 -11.33 -2.80
N VAL A 21 -9.01 -10.13 -3.38
CA VAL A 21 -7.78 -9.31 -3.37
C VAL A 21 -7.34 -9.02 -1.93
N LEU A 22 -8.26 -8.61 -1.06
CA LEU A 22 -7.91 -8.16 0.29
C LEU A 22 -7.53 -9.29 1.24
N ASP A 23 -8.13 -10.47 1.08
CA ASP A 23 -8.02 -11.53 2.09
C ASP A 23 -7.30 -12.79 1.59
N LYS A 24 -7.24 -13.00 0.26
CA LYS A 24 -6.62 -14.19 -0.34
C LYS A 24 -5.33 -13.89 -1.11
N SER A 25 -5.02 -12.61 -1.36
CA SER A 25 -3.79 -12.19 -2.05
C SER A 25 -2.77 -11.56 -1.09
N ASP A 26 -1.54 -11.39 -1.57
CA ASP A 26 -0.47 -10.70 -0.84
C ASP A 26 -0.61 -9.16 -0.83
N TYR A 27 -1.70 -8.59 -1.37
CA TYR A 27 -1.87 -7.14 -1.54
C TYR A 27 -1.60 -6.32 -0.26
N LYS A 28 -2.25 -6.68 0.86
CA LYS A 28 -2.07 -5.97 2.15
C LYS A 28 -0.64 -6.10 2.68
N LYS A 29 -0.04 -7.29 2.53
CA LYS A 29 1.33 -7.58 2.97
C LYS A 29 2.34 -6.77 2.17
N LEU A 30 2.22 -6.72 0.84
CA LEU A 30 3.08 -5.93 -0.03
C LEU A 30 3.00 -4.43 0.30
N ARG A 31 1.80 -3.91 0.57
CA ARG A 31 1.59 -2.53 1.01
C ARG A 31 2.28 -2.26 2.36
N SER A 32 2.06 -3.10 3.37
CA SER A 32 2.72 -2.95 4.68
C SER A 32 4.25 -2.99 4.56
N GLN A 33 4.80 -3.94 3.79
CA GLN A 33 6.23 -4.03 3.55
C GLN A 33 6.81 -2.77 2.91
N ARG A 34 6.09 -2.13 1.99
CA ARG A 34 6.52 -0.89 1.35
C ARG A 34 6.71 0.25 2.35
N TYR A 35 5.83 0.37 3.34
CA TYR A 35 5.83 1.45 4.33
C TYR A 35 6.43 1.06 5.69
N SER A 36 6.97 -0.16 5.82
CA SER A 36 7.57 -0.68 7.05
C SER A 36 8.66 0.20 7.69
N SER A 37 9.29 1.11 6.96
CA SER A 37 10.27 2.04 7.52
C SER A 37 9.66 3.05 8.49
N PHE A 38 8.36 3.29 8.41
CA PHE A 38 7.64 4.18 9.35
C PHE A 38 7.23 3.45 10.63
N ASP A 39 7.26 2.12 10.64
CA ASP A 39 6.84 1.33 11.81
C ASP A 39 7.96 1.21 12.87
N ASP A 40 9.20 1.64 12.60
CA ASP A 40 10.32 1.50 13.54
C ASP A 40 11.30 2.68 13.51
N GLY A 41 12.13 2.77 14.56
CA GLY A 41 13.26 3.69 14.66
C GLY A 41 12.88 5.16 14.39
N PRO A 42 13.70 5.90 13.60
CA PRO A 42 13.42 7.29 13.25
C PRO A 42 12.12 7.49 12.47
N GLY A 43 11.67 6.50 11.69
CA GLY A 43 10.42 6.60 10.94
C GLY A 43 9.18 6.60 11.84
N ARG A 44 9.21 5.83 12.94
CA ARG A 44 8.14 5.84 13.94
C ARG A 44 8.07 7.19 14.68
N ALA A 45 9.22 7.74 15.06
CA ALA A 45 9.29 9.06 15.69
C ALA A 45 8.79 10.16 14.73
N PHE A 46 9.10 10.05 13.44
CA PHE A 46 8.56 10.93 12.41
C PHE A 46 7.03 10.84 12.31
N GLU A 47 6.47 9.63 12.22
CA GLU A 47 5.02 9.43 12.11
C GLU A 47 4.26 9.99 13.32
N LYS A 48 4.85 9.91 14.52
CA LYS A 48 4.28 10.49 15.75
C LYS A 48 4.44 12.01 15.88
N GLY A 49 5.14 12.67 14.95
CA GLY A 49 5.41 14.10 15.03
C GLY A 49 6.42 14.49 16.11
N GLU A 50 7.27 13.56 16.54
CA GLU A 50 8.26 13.77 17.61
C GLU A 50 9.58 14.38 17.11
N LEU A 51 9.73 14.58 15.78
CA LEU A 51 10.95 15.08 15.16
C LEU A 51 10.82 16.52 14.67
N SER A 52 11.80 17.34 15.02
CA SER A 52 12.00 18.67 14.43
C SER A 52 12.69 18.59 13.07
N LEU A 53 12.60 19.68 12.29
CA LEU A 53 13.33 19.82 11.02
C LEU A 53 14.85 19.67 11.19
N GLN A 54 15.41 20.13 12.30
CA GLN A 54 16.83 19.98 12.60
C GLN A 54 17.22 18.50 12.75
N GLN A 55 16.43 17.73 13.50
CA GLN A 55 16.68 16.29 13.68
C GLN A 55 16.55 15.52 12.36
N LEU A 56 15.57 15.89 11.51
CA LEU A 56 15.41 15.30 10.17
C LEU A 56 16.63 15.58 9.26
N ALA A 57 17.16 16.80 9.30
CA ALA A 57 18.37 17.15 8.56
C ALA A 57 19.59 16.33 9.02
N ASP A 58 19.73 16.10 10.32
CA ASP A 58 20.84 15.30 10.87
C ASP A 58 20.70 13.81 10.54
N ILE A 59 19.48 13.27 10.48
CA ILE A 59 19.21 11.91 9.99
C ILE A 59 19.64 11.80 8.52
N ALA A 60 19.24 12.74 7.67
CA ALA A 60 19.57 12.72 6.24
C ALA A 60 21.09 12.78 6.00
N ARG A 61 21.81 13.65 6.73
CA ARG A 61 23.28 13.75 6.63
C ARG A 61 24.01 12.46 7.01
N LYS A 62 23.48 11.70 7.97
CA LYS A 62 24.09 10.44 8.43
C LYS A 62 23.72 9.23 7.56
N ALA A 63 22.54 9.23 6.95
CA ALA A 63 21.99 8.08 6.24
C ALA A 63 22.54 7.91 4.81
N GLY A 64 23.06 8.98 4.20
CA GLY A 64 23.51 8.95 2.81
C GLY A 64 22.36 8.79 1.81
N GLU A 65 22.65 8.31 0.61
CA GLU A 65 21.66 8.13 -0.46
C GLU A 65 20.59 7.07 -0.10
N PRO A 66 19.29 7.40 -0.18
CA PRO A 66 18.22 6.44 0.08
C PRO A 66 18.22 5.28 -0.91
N LYS A 67 18.11 4.05 -0.40
CA LYS A 67 17.93 2.86 -1.25
C LYS A 67 16.58 2.93 -1.98
N GLN A 68 16.63 3.01 -3.30
CA GLN A 68 15.45 2.94 -4.15
C GLN A 68 14.80 1.54 -4.06
N LYS A 69 13.47 1.51 -4.00
CA LYS A 69 12.68 0.27 -4.01
C LYS A 69 11.65 0.35 -5.14
N SER A 70 11.53 -0.71 -5.93
CA SER A 70 10.53 -0.79 -7.01
C SER A 70 9.11 -0.58 -6.48
N GLY A 71 8.27 0.10 -7.28
CA GLY A 71 6.83 0.25 -7.02
C GLY A 71 6.03 -1.03 -7.25
N ARG A 72 6.58 -1.99 -8.02
CA ARG A 72 5.94 -3.25 -8.39
C ARG A 72 4.54 -3.05 -8.99
N GLN A 73 4.35 -2.04 -9.83
CA GLN A 73 3.05 -1.68 -10.40
C GLN A 73 2.44 -2.86 -11.18
N GLU A 74 3.23 -3.51 -12.03
CA GLU A 74 2.80 -4.64 -12.86
C GLU A 74 2.38 -5.83 -11.99
N LEU A 75 3.04 -6.03 -10.84
CA LEU A 75 2.65 -7.05 -9.88
C LEU A 75 1.27 -6.74 -9.27
N PHE A 76 1.03 -5.48 -8.88
CA PHE A 76 -0.27 -5.07 -8.34
C PHE A 76 -1.38 -5.21 -9.38
N GLU A 77 -1.14 -4.82 -10.63
CA GLU A 77 -2.09 -5.00 -11.73
C GLU A 77 -2.40 -6.49 -11.96
N ASN A 78 -1.38 -7.35 -11.95
CA ASN A 78 -1.57 -8.80 -12.06
C ASN A 78 -2.37 -9.39 -10.90
N ILE A 79 -2.16 -8.92 -9.66
CA ILE A 79 -2.98 -9.34 -8.52
C ILE A 79 -4.44 -8.97 -8.76
N ILE A 80 -4.75 -7.75 -9.22
CA ILE A 80 -6.14 -7.37 -9.49
C ILE A 80 -6.75 -8.25 -10.60
N ASN A 81 -6.01 -8.47 -11.69
CA ASN A 81 -6.48 -9.26 -12.83
C ASN A 81 -6.73 -10.74 -12.49
N GLN A 82 -6.02 -11.31 -11.51
CA GLN A 82 -6.25 -12.70 -11.07
C GLN A 82 -7.58 -12.90 -10.34
N TYR A 83 -8.19 -11.84 -9.81
CA TYR A 83 -9.41 -11.89 -9.02
C TYR A 83 -10.63 -11.26 -9.71
N LEU A 84 -10.43 -10.63 -10.87
CA LEU A 84 -11.50 -10.07 -11.71
C LEU A 84 -12.22 -11.17 -12.49
#